data_AF-A0A5D0PXM9-F1
#
_entry.id   AF-A0A5D0PXM9-F1
#
_cell.length_a   1.000
_cell.length_b   1.000
_cell.length_c   1.000
_cell.angle_alpha   90.00
_cell.angle_beta   90.00
_cell.angle_gamma   90.00
#
_symmetry.space_group_name_H-M   'P 1'
#
loop_
_entity.id
_entity.type
_entity.pdbx_description
1 polymer ?
#
loop_
_entity_poly.entity_id
_entity_poly.type
_entity_poly.pdbx_seq_one_letter_code
_entity_poly.pdbx_strand_id
1 'polypeptide(L)'
;MKVLLTGTAGSAGWPEPGCRCASCTALPPAHRRPFGLVVDGAAPPPWTRGRQLTAPDGSRLLYLPRGQAVPSGESARYDLVLIDLLDRPERLGELRRAGLVDAATTVVAVGLDHRVRSEEELARRLRLWGAISVPDGTELDVVPGRAAQEPPGTVRRALLLGGSRSGKSAEAELRLAAEPHVTYVATGPGGEDDGEWAARVRAHRERRPTHWGTAETTDLVAAIRAATGPLLIDGLGTWLAAVFDEHGAWDGDRAPVAGRCDDLVAAWRQAPEPIVAVSDEVGMGVVPMTSSGRAFRDALGRLNERLAAESEYVALVVAGRLVEL
;
A
#
# COMPACT_ATOMS: atom_id res chain seq x y z
N MET A 1 19.70 9.37 -22.37
CA MET A 1 18.56 8.97 -23.25
C MET A 1 17.40 9.93 -23.07
N LYS A 2 16.78 10.41 -24.15
CA LYS A 2 15.56 11.23 -24.13
C LYS A 2 14.31 10.40 -24.36
N VAL A 3 13.30 10.54 -23.52
CA VAL A 3 12.09 9.72 -23.55
C VAL A 3 10.85 10.60 -23.59
N LEU A 4 10.15 10.61 -24.73
CA LEU A 4 8.89 11.31 -24.92
C LEU A 4 7.71 10.36 -24.74
N LEU A 5 6.83 10.67 -23.79
CA LEU A 5 5.59 9.93 -23.54
C LEU A 5 4.45 10.58 -24.31
N THR A 6 4.17 10.11 -25.52
CA THR A 6 3.10 10.68 -26.37
C THR A 6 1.68 10.33 -25.88
N GLY A 7 1.57 9.33 -25.01
CA GLY A 7 0.38 8.98 -24.26
C GLY A 7 0.74 8.13 -23.03
N THR A 8 -0.06 8.24 -21.97
CA THR A 8 0.20 7.58 -20.68
C THR A 8 -0.88 6.60 -20.24
N ALA A 9 -2.02 6.57 -20.94
CA ALA A 9 -3.16 5.75 -20.57
C ALA A 9 -3.05 4.28 -21.00
N GLY A 10 -3.98 3.45 -20.55
CA GLY A 10 -4.21 2.12 -21.09
C GLY A 10 -4.57 2.15 -22.58
N SER A 11 -4.74 0.98 -23.21
CA SER A 11 -4.95 0.86 -24.66
C SER A 11 -6.14 1.65 -25.22
N ALA A 12 -7.13 1.96 -24.39
CA ALA A 12 -8.33 2.69 -24.77
C ALA A 12 -8.25 4.21 -24.52
N GLY A 13 -7.25 4.71 -23.79
CA GLY A 13 -7.25 6.07 -23.27
C GLY A 13 -7.95 6.19 -21.90
N TRP A 14 -7.86 7.37 -21.29
CA TRP A 14 -8.59 7.72 -20.07
C TRP A 14 -9.08 9.17 -20.18
N PRO A 15 -10.40 9.44 -20.25
CA PRO A 15 -11.53 8.51 -20.14
C PRO A 15 -11.59 7.47 -21.27
N GLU A 16 -12.05 6.26 -20.94
CA GLU A 16 -12.30 5.21 -21.94
C GLU A 16 -13.52 5.56 -22.83
N PRO A 17 -13.42 5.43 -24.17
CA PRO A 17 -14.53 5.70 -25.08
C PRO A 17 -15.81 4.93 -24.72
N GLY A 18 -16.91 5.66 -24.55
CA GLY A 18 -18.22 5.08 -24.24
C GLY A 18 -18.43 4.65 -22.78
N CYS A 19 -17.40 4.70 -21.93
CA CYS A 19 -17.53 4.37 -20.52
C CYS A 19 -18.25 5.48 -19.74
N ARG A 20 -19.23 5.10 -18.91
CA ARG A 20 -20.03 6.01 -18.08
C ARG A 20 -19.73 5.93 -16.59
N CYS A 21 -18.59 5.33 -16.21
CA CYS A 21 -18.21 5.26 -14.81
C CYS A 21 -17.82 6.64 -14.26
N ALA A 22 -17.89 6.81 -12.94
CA ALA A 22 -17.59 8.08 -12.29
C ALA A 22 -16.19 8.63 -12.62
N SER A 23 -15.20 7.74 -12.81
CA SER A 23 -13.85 8.13 -13.21
C SER A 23 -13.83 8.77 -14.60
N CYS A 24 -14.43 8.11 -15.60
CA CYS A 24 -14.43 8.60 -16.97
C CYS A 24 -15.27 9.88 -17.12
N THR A 25 -16.43 9.95 -16.45
CA THR A 25 -17.34 11.09 -16.58
C THR A 25 -16.81 12.37 -15.92
N ALA A 26 -15.85 12.26 -15.01
CA ALA A 26 -15.25 13.38 -14.31
C ALA A 26 -14.13 14.08 -15.12
N LEU A 27 -13.71 13.49 -16.25
CA LEU A 27 -12.59 13.98 -17.05
C LEU A 27 -13.06 14.46 -18.44
N PRO A 28 -12.37 15.44 -19.04
CA PRO A 28 -12.63 15.81 -20.42
C PRO A 28 -12.30 14.65 -21.38
N PRO A 29 -12.95 14.57 -22.55
CA PRO A 29 -12.59 13.60 -23.59
C PRO A 29 -11.10 13.69 -23.95
N ALA A 30 -10.47 12.54 -24.18
CA ALA A 30 -9.04 12.45 -24.53
C ALA A 30 -8.07 13.11 -23.54
N HIS A 31 -8.45 13.19 -22.25
CA HIS A 31 -7.60 13.69 -21.17
C HIS A 31 -6.23 13.01 -21.11
N ARG A 32 -6.19 11.67 -21.25
CA ARG A 32 -4.97 10.88 -21.51
C ARG A 32 -5.17 9.94 -22.70
N ARG A 33 -4.23 9.97 -23.63
CA ARG A 33 -4.17 9.18 -24.86
C ARG A 33 -3.60 7.79 -24.57
N PRO A 34 -3.93 6.78 -25.41
CA PRO A 34 -3.32 5.46 -25.32
C PRO A 34 -1.80 5.53 -25.24
N PHE A 35 -1.20 4.64 -24.43
CA PHE A 35 0.23 4.64 -24.18
C PHE A 35 1.05 4.72 -25.47
N GLY A 36 1.97 5.67 -25.51
CA GLY A 36 2.88 5.87 -26.63
C GLY A 36 4.21 6.40 -26.13
N LEU A 37 5.29 5.90 -26.73
CA LEU A 37 6.66 6.17 -26.33
C LEU A 37 7.47 6.50 -27.58
N VAL A 38 8.36 7.49 -27.47
CA VAL A 38 9.41 7.81 -28.45
C VAL A 38 10.72 7.94 -27.67
N VAL A 39 11.79 7.30 -28.14
CA VAL A 39 13.11 7.32 -27.50
C VAL A 39 14.10 7.92 -28.49
N ASP A 40 14.79 8.98 -28.06
CA ASP A 40 15.77 9.71 -28.87
C ASP A 40 15.24 10.09 -30.28
N GLY A 41 13.96 10.50 -30.34
CA GLY A 41 13.29 10.93 -31.57
C GLY A 41 12.79 9.81 -32.49
N ALA A 42 13.03 8.54 -32.15
CA ALA A 42 12.53 7.38 -32.88
C ALA A 42 11.43 6.66 -32.10
N ALA A 43 10.41 6.16 -32.82
CA ALA A 43 9.51 5.19 -32.21
C ALA A 43 10.34 3.98 -31.74
N PRO A 44 10.10 3.44 -30.54
CA PRO A 44 10.81 2.26 -30.09
C PRO A 44 10.59 1.12 -31.10
N PRO A 45 11.59 0.25 -31.31
CA PRO A 45 11.44 -0.88 -32.22
C PRO A 45 10.21 -1.71 -31.80
N PRO A 46 9.52 -2.38 -32.74
CA PRO A 46 8.39 -3.23 -32.42
C PRO A 46 8.83 -4.25 -31.37
N TRP A 47 8.26 -4.15 -30.16
CA TRP A 47 8.59 -4.92 -28.96
C TRP A 47 8.43 -6.43 -29.19
N THR A 48 9.39 -7.05 -29.87
CA THR A 48 9.33 -8.47 -30.25
C THR A 48 10.16 -9.34 -29.31
N ARG A 49 11.21 -8.77 -28.69
CA ARG A 49 11.91 -9.30 -27.50
C ARG A 49 12.54 -8.14 -26.73
N GLY A 50 12.18 -7.98 -25.46
CA GLY A 50 12.82 -7.01 -24.55
C GLY A 50 11.93 -5.84 -24.20
N ARG A 51 11.42 -5.84 -22.96
CA ARG A 51 10.72 -4.74 -22.28
C ARG A 51 11.71 -3.74 -21.67
N GLN A 52 12.89 -3.67 -22.23
CA GLN A 52 14.04 -2.99 -21.65
C GLN A 52 14.84 -2.35 -22.77
N LEU A 53 15.44 -1.20 -22.49
CA LEU A 53 16.30 -0.50 -23.43
C LEU A 53 17.53 -0.03 -22.67
N THR A 54 18.71 -0.29 -23.24
CA THR A 54 19.97 0.29 -22.76
C THR A 54 20.49 1.20 -23.86
N ALA A 55 20.62 2.49 -23.57
CA ALA A 55 21.17 3.46 -24.52
C ALA A 55 22.70 3.37 -24.57
N PRO A 56 23.34 3.92 -25.62
CA PRO A 56 24.79 3.98 -25.74
C PRO A 56 25.49 4.72 -24.58
N ASP A 57 24.80 5.63 -23.91
CA ASP A 57 25.29 6.34 -22.71
C ASP A 57 25.23 5.48 -21.43
N GLY A 58 24.77 4.24 -21.53
CA GLY A 58 24.61 3.29 -20.42
C GLY A 58 23.30 3.42 -19.66
N SER A 59 22.44 4.40 -19.98
CA SER A 59 21.15 4.57 -19.31
C SER A 59 20.19 3.43 -19.63
N ARG A 60 19.44 2.98 -18.62
CA ARG A 60 18.56 1.80 -18.71
C ARG A 60 17.11 2.16 -18.43
N LEU A 61 16.23 1.73 -19.33
CA LEU A 61 14.79 1.89 -19.24
C LEU A 61 14.12 0.51 -19.14
N LEU A 62 13.13 0.37 -18.27
CA LEU A 62 12.20 -0.78 -18.23
C LEU A 62 10.77 -0.29 -18.51
N TYR A 63 10.05 -1.00 -19.38
CA TYR A 63 8.62 -0.80 -19.60
C TYR A 63 7.82 -2.05 -19.20
N LEU A 64 6.98 -1.95 -18.17
CA LEU A 64 6.24 -3.06 -17.58
C LEU A 64 4.72 -2.80 -17.59
N PRO A 65 4.03 -2.99 -18.73
CA PRO A 65 2.58 -2.86 -18.78
C PRO A 65 1.86 -4.01 -18.08
N ARG A 66 0.54 -3.90 -18.02
CA ARG A 66 -0.40 -4.85 -17.45
C ARG A 66 -0.10 -6.33 -17.75
N GLY A 67 -0.29 -7.17 -16.74
CA GLY A 67 -0.29 -8.64 -16.85
C GLY A 67 1.07 -9.29 -17.04
N GLN A 68 2.16 -8.54 -16.88
CA GLN A 68 3.49 -9.02 -17.23
C GLN A 68 4.41 -9.08 -16.02
N ALA A 69 5.19 -10.15 -15.97
CA ALA A 69 6.08 -10.46 -14.87
C ALA A 69 7.32 -9.57 -14.87
N VAL A 70 7.88 -9.34 -13.68
CA VAL A 70 9.16 -8.69 -13.50
C VAL A 70 10.26 -9.53 -14.20
N PRO A 71 11.21 -8.89 -14.92
CA PRO A 71 12.33 -9.61 -15.53
C PRO A 71 13.14 -10.41 -14.50
N SER A 72 13.57 -11.61 -14.87
CA SER A 72 14.46 -12.46 -14.06
C SER A 72 15.85 -12.54 -14.68
N GLY A 73 16.88 -12.78 -13.85
CA GLY A 73 18.28 -12.89 -14.31
C GLY A 73 18.98 -11.56 -14.57
N GLU A 74 18.29 -10.43 -14.35
CA GLU A 74 18.88 -9.09 -14.39
C GLU A 74 19.58 -8.77 -13.07
N SER A 75 20.72 -8.09 -13.14
CA SER A 75 21.49 -7.66 -11.96
C SER A 75 21.78 -6.16 -11.90
N ALA A 76 21.57 -5.45 -13.01
CA ALA A 76 21.80 -4.02 -13.07
C ALA A 76 20.50 -3.24 -12.80
N ARG A 77 20.65 -2.07 -12.18
CA ARG A 77 19.56 -1.12 -11.90
C ARG A 77 19.02 -0.49 -13.20
N TYR A 78 17.75 -0.09 -13.19
CA TYR A 78 17.17 0.82 -14.20
C TYR A 78 17.22 2.28 -13.73
N ASP A 79 17.38 3.21 -14.67
CA ASP A 79 17.33 4.64 -14.41
C ASP A 79 15.90 5.19 -14.59
N LEU A 80 15.12 4.58 -15.50
CA LEU A 80 13.70 4.89 -15.71
C LEU A 80 12.87 3.59 -15.75
N VAL A 81 11.79 3.54 -14.99
CA VAL A 81 10.79 2.47 -15.06
C VAL A 81 9.44 3.06 -15.40
N LEU A 82 8.88 2.61 -16.52
CA LEU A 82 7.51 2.88 -16.95
C LEU A 82 6.66 1.67 -16.58
N ILE A 83 5.75 1.77 -15.62
CA ILE A 83 5.05 0.60 -15.04
C ILE A 83 3.56 0.85 -14.83
N ASP A 84 2.73 -0.16 -15.11
CA ASP A 84 1.30 -0.13 -14.75
C ASP A 84 1.13 -0.51 -13.27
N LEU A 85 1.10 0.52 -12.42
CA LEU A 85 0.90 0.39 -10.96
C LEU A 85 -0.57 0.27 -10.56
N LEU A 86 -1.52 0.49 -11.48
CA LEU A 86 -2.95 0.24 -11.23
C LEU A 86 -3.31 -1.24 -11.39
N ASP A 87 -2.47 -2.03 -12.07
CA ASP A 87 -2.66 -3.48 -12.25
C ASP A 87 -2.17 -4.24 -11.01
N ARG A 88 -0.86 -4.14 -10.75
CA ARG A 88 -0.15 -4.88 -9.69
C ARG A 88 1.01 -4.03 -9.15
N PRO A 89 0.78 -3.17 -8.14
CA PRO A 89 1.82 -2.32 -7.56
C PRO A 89 2.94 -3.12 -6.88
N GLU A 90 2.68 -4.35 -6.46
CA GLU A 90 3.66 -5.24 -5.86
C GLU A 90 4.82 -5.62 -6.78
N ARG A 91 4.64 -5.48 -8.11
CA ARG A 91 5.73 -5.64 -9.08
C ARG A 91 6.84 -4.61 -8.88
N LEU A 92 6.53 -3.43 -8.33
CA LEU A 92 7.54 -2.45 -7.95
C LEU A 92 8.34 -2.92 -6.72
N GLY A 93 7.68 -3.57 -5.75
CA GLY A 93 8.34 -4.20 -4.61
C GLY A 93 9.26 -5.34 -5.04
N GLU A 94 8.81 -6.18 -5.97
CA GLU A 94 9.62 -7.24 -6.59
C GLU A 94 10.87 -6.66 -7.28
N LEU A 95 10.73 -5.58 -8.05
CA LEU A 95 11.84 -4.88 -8.70
C LEU A 95 12.85 -4.32 -7.68
N ARG A 96 12.36 -3.70 -6.61
CA ARG A 96 13.20 -3.17 -5.52
C ARG A 96 13.94 -4.27 -4.79
N ARG A 97 13.25 -5.38 -4.49
CA ARG A 97 13.83 -6.56 -3.84
C ARG A 97 14.94 -7.19 -4.68
N ALA A 98 14.77 -7.17 -6.00
CA ALA A 98 15.79 -7.65 -6.93
C ALA A 98 16.96 -6.66 -7.14
N GLY A 99 16.95 -5.49 -6.50
CA GLY A 99 17.96 -4.45 -6.68
C GLY A 99 17.89 -3.75 -8.04
N LEU A 100 16.80 -3.91 -8.78
CA LEU A 100 16.61 -3.35 -10.12
C LEU A 100 16.08 -1.91 -10.06
N VAL A 101 15.49 -1.52 -8.93
CA VAL A 101 14.92 -0.19 -8.68
C VAL A 101 15.33 0.27 -7.28
N ASP A 102 15.82 1.49 -7.16
CA ASP A 102 16.15 2.13 -5.90
C ASP A 102 15.68 3.60 -5.87
N ALA A 103 16.10 4.36 -4.86
CA ALA A 103 15.76 5.77 -4.71
C ALA A 103 16.29 6.66 -5.86
N ALA A 104 17.26 6.19 -6.64
CA ALA A 104 17.80 6.88 -7.80
C ALA A 104 17.15 6.45 -9.12
N THR A 105 16.18 5.52 -9.10
CA THR A 105 15.37 5.19 -10.26
C THR A 105 14.16 6.11 -10.35
N THR A 106 13.95 6.73 -11.52
CA THR A 106 12.69 7.44 -11.80
C THR A 106 11.60 6.43 -12.12
N VAL A 107 10.49 6.43 -11.38
CA VAL A 107 9.36 5.52 -11.62
C VAL A 107 8.15 6.30 -12.10
N VAL A 108 7.69 6.03 -13.32
CA VAL A 108 6.54 6.68 -13.95
C VAL A 108 5.42 5.67 -14.15
N ALA A 109 4.24 6.00 -13.63
CA ALA A 109 3.04 5.23 -13.83
C ALA A 109 2.49 5.41 -15.25
N VAL A 110 2.22 4.29 -15.93
CA VAL A 110 1.66 4.24 -17.29
C VAL A 110 0.53 3.21 -17.33
N GLY A 111 -0.20 3.10 -18.45
CA GLY A 111 -1.37 2.23 -18.50
C GLY A 111 -2.52 2.75 -17.65
N LEU A 112 -2.56 4.06 -17.41
CA LEU A 112 -3.54 4.72 -16.55
C LEU A 112 -4.94 4.63 -17.17
N ASP A 113 -5.94 4.27 -16.38
CA ASP A 113 -7.32 4.15 -16.85
C ASP A 113 -8.31 4.32 -15.70
N HIS A 114 -9.58 4.04 -15.99
CA HIS A 114 -10.68 4.25 -15.06
C HIS A 114 -10.69 3.35 -13.81
N ARG A 115 -9.69 2.46 -13.62
CA ARG A 115 -9.48 1.69 -12.38
C ARG A 115 -9.19 2.60 -11.18
N VAL A 116 -8.74 3.83 -11.44
CA VAL A 116 -8.62 4.88 -10.44
C VAL A 116 -9.72 5.92 -10.65
N ARG A 117 -10.30 6.42 -9.56
CA ARG A 117 -11.50 7.28 -9.61
C ARG A 117 -11.24 8.71 -10.07
N SER A 118 -10.02 9.21 -9.92
CA SER A 118 -9.63 10.59 -10.23
C SER A 118 -8.11 10.72 -10.31
N GLU A 119 -7.63 11.81 -10.91
CA GLU A 119 -6.20 12.18 -10.90
C GLU A 119 -5.66 12.42 -9.48
N GLU A 120 -6.49 12.95 -8.58
CA GLU A 120 -6.12 13.15 -7.18
C GLU A 120 -5.88 11.82 -6.45
N GLU A 121 -6.77 10.85 -6.65
CA GLU A 121 -6.59 9.50 -6.09
C GLU A 121 -5.37 8.80 -6.70
N LEU A 122 -5.12 9.01 -8.00
CA LEU A 122 -3.92 8.50 -8.66
C LEU A 122 -2.67 9.09 -8.00
N ALA A 123 -2.57 10.41 -7.92
CA ALA A 123 -1.43 11.09 -7.32
C ALA A 123 -1.21 10.64 -5.87
N ARG A 124 -2.28 10.46 -5.10
CA ARG A 124 -2.21 9.92 -3.73
C ARG A 124 -1.57 8.54 -3.68
N ARG A 125 -2.04 7.60 -4.51
CA ARG A 125 -1.49 6.23 -4.56
C ARG A 125 -0.04 6.21 -5.02
N LEU A 126 0.30 6.97 -6.05
CA LEU A 126 1.65 7.01 -6.57
C LEU A 126 2.67 7.55 -5.55
N ARG A 127 2.26 8.50 -4.69
CA ARG A 127 3.10 8.96 -3.57
C ARG A 127 3.46 7.83 -2.59
N LEU A 128 2.54 6.90 -2.31
CA LEU A 128 2.82 5.74 -1.45
C LEU A 128 3.95 4.87 -2.00
N TRP A 129 4.12 4.86 -3.32
CA TRP A 129 5.06 4.00 -4.00
C TRP A 129 6.30 4.74 -4.50
N GLY A 130 6.48 6.03 -4.19
CA GLY A 130 7.57 6.83 -4.73
C GLY A 130 7.57 6.89 -6.26
N ALA A 131 6.38 6.87 -6.87
CA ALA A 131 6.18 6.96 -8.31
C ALA A 131 5.49 8.28 -8.67
N ILE A 132 5.59 8.67 -9.95
CA ILE A 132 4.95 9.87 -10.49
C ILE A 132 4.04 9.51 -11.66
N SER A 133 3.04 10.34 -11.92
CA SER A 133 2.38 10.40 -13.23
C SER A 133 2.83 11.68 -13.91
N VAL A 134 2.91 11.64 -15.24
CA VAL A 134 3.24 12.82 -16.05
C VAL A 134 2.13 13.08 -17.07
N PRO A 135 1.94 14.32 -17.53
CA PRO A 135 1.05 14.61 -18.65
C PRO A 135 1.53 13.94 -19.95
N ASP A 136 0.61 13.69 -20.87
CA ASP A 136 0.96 13.31 -22.23
C ASP A 136 1.78 14.42 -22.91
N GLY A 137 2.77 14.03 -23.70
CA GLY A 137 3.72 14.95 -24.33
C GLY A 137 4.93 15.30 -23.47
N THR A 138 5.04 14.76 -22.25
CA THR A 138 6.21 15.00 -21.39
C THR A 138 7.45 14.32 -21.97
N GLU A 139 8.54 15.08 -22.10
CA GLU A 139 9.89 14.58 -22.39
C GLU A 139 10.67 14.42 -21.07
N LEU A 140 11.28 13.26 -20.88
CA LEU A 140 12.10 12.91 -19.72
C LEU A 140 13.54 12.68 -20.17
N ASP A 141 14.48 13.36 -19.52
CA ASP A 141 15.92 13.13 -19.68
C ASP A 141 16.37 12.04 -18.70
N VAL A 142 16.66 10.86 -19.22
CA VAL A 142 17.17 9.73 -18.44
C VAL A 142 18.70 9.81 -18.43
N VAL A 143 19.25 10.11 -17.26
CA VAL A 143 20.69 10.25 -17.01
C VAL A 143 21.13 9.18 -16.01
N PRO A 144 22.14 8.35 -16.33
CA PRO A 144 22.64 7.34 -15.42
C PRO A 144 23.07 7.93 -14.08
N GLY A 145 22.69 7.29 -12.98
CA GLY A 145 23.16 7.67 -11.64
C GLY A 145 22.61 8.97 -11.07
N ARG A 146 21.74 9.70 -11.78
CA ARG A 146 21.05 10.86 -11.21
C ARG A 146 19.99 10.37 -10.23
N ALA A 147 20.09 10.79 -8.96
CA ALA A 147 19.04 10.50 -7.99
C ALA A 147 17.70 11.05 -8.50
N ALA A 148 16.65 10.23 -8.44
CA ALA A 148 15.30 10.75 -8.49
C ALA A 148 15.13 11.67 -7.27
N GLN A 149 14.33 12.73 -7.38
CA GLN A 149 14.03 13.56 -6.21
C GLN A 149 13.56 12.66 -5.08
N GLU A 150 14.18 12.79 -3.90
CA GLU A 150 13.78 12.02 -2.73
C GLU A 150 12.26 12.18 -2.54
N PRO A 151 11.51 11.07 -2.46
CA PRO A 151 10.09 11.18 -2.16
C PRO A 151 9.95 11.90 -0.80
N PRO A 152 8.96 12.78 -0.64
CA PRO A 152 8.73 13.47 0.63
C PRO A 152 8.62 12.45 1.77
N GLY A 153 9.13 12.86 2.95
CA GLY A 153 9.44 12.00 4.09
C GLY A 153 8.47 10.83 4.30
N THR A 154 9.03 9.63 4.42
CA THR A 154 8.26 8.40 4.64
C THR A 154 7.47 8.51 5.93
N VAL A 155 6.13 8.45 5.84
CA VAL A 155 5.24 8.27 6.99
C VAL A 155 5.70 7.02 7.74
N ARG A 156 6.17 7.18 8.97
CA ARG A 156 6.68 6.07 9.77
C ARG A 156 5.56 5.30 10.45
N ARG A 157 4.51 5.97 10.90
CA ARG A 157 3.37 5.39 11.60
C ARG A 157 2.07 5.83 10.94
N ALA A 158 1.36 4.85 10.38
CA ALA A 158 0.06 5.05 9.79
C ALA A 158 -1.01 4.24 10.53
N LEU A 159 -2.07 4.89 11.00
CA LEU A 159 -3.21 4.25 11.61
C LEU A 159 -4.44 4.40 10.71
N LEU A 160 -5.02 3.28 10.30
CA LEU A 160 -6.23 3.22 9.48
C LEU A 160 -7.40 2.72 10.32
N LEU A 161 -8.30 3.65 10.65
CA LEU A 161 -9.52 3.40 11.39
C LEU A 161 -10.66 3.07 10.42
N GLY A 162 -11.65 2.31 10.86
CA GLY A 162 -12.90 2.19 10.10
C GLY A 162 -13.73 0.98 10.50
N GLY A 163 -15.01 0.99 10.12
CA GLY A 163 -15.92 -0.10 10.41
C GLY A 163 -15.53 -1.43 9.74
N SER A 164 -16.24 -2.49 10.09
CA SER A 164 -16.16 -3.79 9.43
C SER A 164 -16.43 -3.65 7.93
N ARG A 165 -15.59 -4.30 7.10
CA ARG A 165 -15.69 -4.28 5.62
C ARG A 165 -15.61 -2.87 5.00
N SER A 166 -15.05 -1.90 5.71
CA SER A 166 -14.80 -0.54 5.19
C SER A 166 -13.75 -0.47 4.09
N GLY A 167 -12.86 -1.46 4.00
CA GLY A 167 -11.72 -1.47 3.08
C GLY A 167 -10.37 -1.10 3.73
N LYS A 168 -10.31 -0.92 5.05
CA LYS A 168 -9.08 -0.54 5.76
C LYS A 168 -7.89 -1.48 5.56
N SER A 169 -8.09 -2.81 5.59
CA SER A 169 -7.02 -3.77 5.31
C SER A 169 -6.50 -3.65 3.88
N ALA A 170 -7.40 -3.49 2.89
CA ALA A 170 -7.00 -3.34 1.50
C ALA A 170 -6.19 -2.06 1.26
N GLU A 171 -6.55 -0.95 1.93
CA GLU A 171 -5.75 0.28 1.89
C GLU A 171 -4.41 0.11 2.64
N ALA A 172 -4.36 -0.61 3.76
CA ALA A 172 -3.12 -0.91 4.46
C ALA A 172 -2.16 -1.72 3.58
N GLU A 173 -2.68 -2.76 2.92
CA GLU A 173 -1.96 -3.59 1.96
C GLU A 173 -1.44 -2.72 0.80
N LEU A 174 -2.28 -1.84 0.24
CA LEU A 174 -1.94 -0.95 -0.87
C LEU A 174 -0.76 -0.02 -0.54
N ARG A 175 -0.70 0.50 0.68
CA ARG A 175 0.38 1.41 1.13
C ARG A 175 1.76 0.77 1.07
N LEU A 176 1.83 -0.51 1.42
CA LEU A 176 3.09 -1.24 1.51
C LEU A 176 3.35 -2.10 0.26
N ALA A 177 2.43 -2.13 -0.72
CA ALA A 177 2.51 -3.04 -1.86
C ALA A 177 3.85 -2.94 -2.60
N ALA A 178 4.37 -1.72 -2.77
CA ALA A 178 5.63 -1.48 -3.46
C ALA A 178 6.88 -1.66 -2.58
N GLU A 179 6.75 -2.09 -1.32
CA GLU A 179 7.90 -2.36 -0.46
C GLU A 179 8.56 -3.70 -0.82
N PRO A 180 9.91 -3.77 -0.78
CA PRO A 180 10.66 -4.99 -1.12
C PRO A 180 10.52 -6.09 -0.06
N HIS A 181 10.24 -5.70 1.18
CA HIS A 181 10.06 -6.58 2.34
C HIS A 181 8.99 -5.99 3.25
N VAL A 182 8.03 -6.82 3.68
CA VAL A 182 7.00 -6.45 4.66
C VAL A 182 6.76 -7.66 5.54
N THR A 183 6.59 -7.44 6.85
CA THR A 183 6.05 -8.45 7.75
C THR A 183 4.60 -8.13 8.07
N TYR A 184 3.71 -8.99 7.62
CA TYR A 184 2.30 -8.95 7.98
C TYR A 184 2.12 -9.62 9.35
N VAL A 185 1.59 -8.88 10.32
CA VAL A 185 1.28 -9.37 11.67
C VAL A 185 -0.22 -9.61 11.79
N ALA A 186 -0.60 -10.89 11.79
CA ALA A 186 -1.97 -11.32 11.98
C ALA A 186 -2.24 -11.54 13.48
N THR A 187 -3.18 -10.78 14.04
CA THR A 187 -3.50 -10.78 15.48
C THR A 187 -4.80 -11.52 15.83
N GLY A 188 -5.49 -12.07 14.82
CA GLY A 188 -6.72 -12.82 15.00
C GLY A 188 -6.47 -14.25 15.50
N PRO A 189 -7.47 -14.91 16.11
CA PRO A 189 -7.36 -16.30 16.52
C PRO A 189 -7.06 -17.20 15.31
N GLY A 190 -6.22 -18.22 15.53
CA GLY A 190 -5.95 -19.28 14.57
C GLY A 190 -7.28 -19.91 14.13
N GLY A 191 -7.53 -19.94 12.82
CA GLY A 191 -8.86 -20.20 12.26
C GLY A 191 -9.32 -21.65 12.30
N GLU A 192 -9.16 -22.33 13.43
CA GLU A 192 -9.39 -23.77 13.55
C GLU A 192 -10.86 -24.14 13.82
N ASP A 193 -11.69 -23.23 14.33
CA ASP A 193 -13.07 -23.56 14.78
C ASP A 193 -14.23 -22.90 14.01
N ASP A 194 -13.97 -22.08 12.97
CA ASP A 194 -15.02 -21.45 12.16
C ASP A 194 -14.66 -21.47 10.66
N GLY A 195 -15.46 -22.19 9.87
CA GLY A 195 -15.26 -22.34 8.42
C GLY A 195 -15.39 -21.03 7.62
N GLU A 196 -16.24 -20.08 8.07
CA GLU A 196 -16.35 -18.76 7.46
C GLU A 196 -15.09 -17.92 7.78
N TRP A 197 -14.61 -18.00 9.02
CA TRP A 197 -13.37 -17.35 9.44
C TRP A 197 -12.14 -17.92 8.71
N ALA A 198 -12.04 -19.24 8.59
CA ALA A 198 -10.96 -19.91 7.86
C ALA A 198 -10.93 -19.51 6.38
N ALA A 199 -12.10 -19.45 5.73
CA ALA A 199 -12.21 -18.97 4.35
C ALA A 199 -11.78 -17.51 4.20
N ARG A 200 -12.10 -16.65 5.18
CA ARG A 200 -11.66 -15.25 5.22
C ARG A 200 -10.15 -15.13 5.42
N VAL A 201 -9.56 -15.91 6.33
CA VAL A 201 -8.10 -15.93 6.55
C VAL A 201 -7.39 -16.37 5.29
N ARG A 202 -7.88 -17.42 4.61
CA ARG A 202 -7.33 -17.89 3.34
C ARG A 202 -7.41 -16.82 2.24
N ALA A 203 -8.60 -16.24 2.01
CA ALA A 203 -8.77 -15.18 1.02
C ALA A 203 -7.88 -13.97 1.32
N HIS A 204 -7.68 -13.64 2.60
CA HIS A 204 -6.76 -12.59 2.99
C HIS A 204 -5.31 -13.01 2.66
N ARG A 205 -4.85 -14.20 3.04
CA ARG A 205 -3.49 -14.69 2.74
C ARG A 205 -3.21 -14.73 1.24
N GLU A 206 -4.16 -15.18 0.42
CA GLU A 206 -4.04 -15.26 -1.04
C GLU A 206 -3.90 -13.89 -1.73
N ARG A 207 -4.40 -12.80 -1.11
CA ARG A 207 -4.24 -11.44 -1.65
C ARG A 207 -2.87 -10.82 -1.38
N ARG A 208 -2.15 -11.29 -0.36
CA ARG A 208 -0.88 -10.69 0.04
C ARG A 208 0.20 -10.97 -1.02
N PRO A 209 1.11 -10.00 -1.29
CA PRO A 209 2.26 -10.28 -2.12
C PRO A 209 3.06 -11.46 -1.59
N THR A 210 3.48 -12.37 -2.47
CA THR A 210 4.12 -13.64 -2.10
C THR A 210 5.49 -13.45 -1.42
N HIS A 211 6.12 -12.29 -1.59
CA HIS A 211 7.40 -11.95 -0.96
C HIS A 211 7.27 -11.37 0.46
N TRP A 212 6.04 -11.17 0.95
CA TRP A 212 5.79 -10.70 2.32
C TRP A 212 5.92 -11.85 3.32
N GLY A 213 6.56 -11.56 4.45
CA GLY A 213 6.53 -12.44 5.62
C GLY A 213 5.18 -12.38 6.31
N THR A 214 4.79 -13.45 7.02
CA THR A 214 3.63 -13.46 7.92
C THR A 214 4.06 -13.93 9.30
N ALA A 215 3.65 -13.20 10.33
CA ALA A 215 3.79 -13.56 11.73
C ALA A 215 2.39 -13.62 12.38
N GLU A 216 2.04 -14.75 12.97
CA GLU A 216 0.81 -14.92 13.75
C GLU A 216 1.15 -14.77 15.22
N THR A 217 0.81 -13.63 15.81
CA THR A 217 1.20 -13.31 17.18
C THR A 217 0.30 -12.24 17.79
N THR A 218 0.07 -12.36 19.10
CA THR A 218 -0.54 -11.32 19.95
C THR A 218 0.51 -10.52 20.72
N ASP A 219 1.79 -10.91 20.67
CA ASP A 219 2.91 -10.14 21.21
C ASP A 219 3.38 -9.07 20.20
N LEU A 220 2.54 -8.05 20.05
CA LEU A 220 2.82 -6.91 19.18
C LEU A 220 4.05 -6.12 19.63
N VAL A 221 4.33 -6.07 20.93
CA VAL A 221 5.48 -5.33 21.46
C VAL A 221 6.78 -5.96 21.00
N ALA A 222 6.91 -7.28 21.13
CA ALA A 222 8.08 -8.00 20.61
C ALA A 222 8.17 -7.90 19.09
N ALA A 223 7.05 -8.05 18.37
CA ALA A 223 7.02 -7.94 16.91
C ALA A 223 7.51 -6.56 16.42
N ILE A 224 7.04 -5.47 17.06
CA ILE A 224 7.46 -4.10 16.73
C ILE A 224 8.95 -3.89 17.02
N ARG A 225 9.43 -4.32 18.19
CA ARG A 225 10.83 -4.12 18.60
C ARG A 225 11.82 -4.92 17.77
N ALA A 226 11.43 -6.10 17.31
CA ALA A 226 12.27 -6.99 16.50
C ALA A 226 12.20 -6.70 15.00
N ALA A 227 11.39 -5.72 14.57
CA ALA A 227 11.21 -5.41 13.15
C ALA A 227 12.52 -4.93 12.50
N THR A 228 12.84 -5.49 11.33
CA THR A 228 13.98 -5.09 10.49
C THR A 228 13.52 -4.57 9.12
N GLY A 229 12.23 -4.29 8.99
CA GLY A 229 11.59 -3.69 7.82
C GLY A 229 10.12 -3.38 8.11
N PRO A 230 9.38 -2.85 7.12
CA PRO A 230 8.00 -2.42 7.31
C PRO A 230 7.07 -3.48 7.90
N LEU A 231 6.19 -3.04 8.80
CA LEU A 231 5.17 -3.88 9.45
C LEU A 231 3.75 -3.49 9.03
N LEU A 232 2.89 -4.50 8.85
CA LEU A 232 1.44 -4.32 8.74
C LEU A 232 0.74 -5.09 9.86
N ILE A 233 0.10 -4.40 10.80
CA ILE A 233 -0.69 -5.01 11.88
C ILE A 233 -2.17 -5.04 11.47
N ASP A 234 -2.73 -6.24 11.34
CA ASP A 234 -4.16 -6.45 11.06
C ASP A 234 -4.75 -7.52 12.00
N GLY A 235 -5.53 -7.13 13.02
CA GLY A 235 -5.94 -5.78 13.42
C GLY A 235 -5.95 -5.55 14.93
N LEU A 236 -5.98 -4.29 15.33
CA LEU A 236 -5.87 -3.92 16.75
C LEU A 236 -7.09 -4.32 17.58
N GLY A 237 -8.27 -4.41 16.95
CA GLY A 237 -9.48 -4.91 17.61
C GLY A 237 -9.36 -6.39 18.00
N THR A 238 -8.86 -7.25 17.10
CA THR A 238 -8.67 -8.66 17.39
C THR A 238 -7.53 -8.90 18.39
N TRP A 239 -6.46 -8.10 18.30
CA TRP A 239 -5.42 -8.09 19.32
C TRP A 239 -5.98 -7.77 20.71
N LEU A 240 -6.77 -6.69 20.83
CA LEU A 240 -7.31 -6.29 22.11
C LEU A 240 -8.27 -7.35 22.68
N ALA A 241 -9.06 -8.01 21.82
CA ALA A 241 -9.92 -9.11 22.25
C ALA A 241 -9.10 -10.27 22.84
N ALA A 242 -8.00 -10.65 22.18
CA ALA A 242 -7.10 -11.68 22.69
C ALA A 242 -6.44 -11.28 24.04
N VAL A 243 -6.11 -10.01 24.23
CA VAL A 243 -5.61 -9.49 25.52
C VAL A 243 -6.69 -9.56 26.62
N PHE A 244 -7.96 -9.30 26.27
CA PHE A 244 -9.07 -9.48 27.20
C PHE A 244 -9.25 -10.95 27.59
N ASP A 245 -9.16 -11.87 26.62
CA ASP A 245 -9.22 -13.32 26.87
C ASP A 245 -8.08 -13.78 27.79
N GLU A 246 -6.83 -13.41 27.48
CA GLU A 246 -5.62 -13.77 28.23
C GLU A 246 -5.73 -13.42 29.72
N HIS A 247 -6.35 -12.28 30.04
CA HIS A 247 -6.46 -11.78 31.41
C HIS A 247 -7.84 -12.02 32.05
N GLY A 248 -8.76 -12.74 31.38
CA GLY A 248 -10.12 -12.93 31.88
C GLY A 248 -10.90 -11.62 32.09
N ALA A 249 -10.54 -10.58 31.33
CA ALA A 249 -10.94 -9.19 31.58
C ALA A 249 -12.34 -8.83 31.06
N TRP A 250 -13.02 -9.78 30.40
CA TRP A 250 -14.41 -9.63 29.97
C TRP A 250 -15.32 -9.37 31.17
N ASP A 251 -15.16 -10.20 32.22
CA ASP A 251 -15.91 -10.12 33.47
C ASP A 251 -15.03 -9.82 34.70
N GLY A 252 -13.70 -9.90 34.55
CA GLY A 252 -12.72 -9.73 35.62
C GLY A 252 -12.04 -8.35 35.68
N ASP A 253 -10.87 -8.32 36.33
CA ASP A 253 -10.03 -7.13 36.43
C ASP A 253 -9.46 -6.74 35.06
N ARG A 254 -9.51 -5.44 34.76
CA ARG A 254 -9.10 -4.84 33.48
C ARG A 254 -7.82 -4.03 33.60
N ALA A 255 -7.26 -3.88 34.80
CA ALA A 255 -5.97 -3.21 34.99
C ALA A 255 -4.84 -3.84 34.15
N PRO A 256 -4.74 -5.18 34.01
CA PRO A 256 -3.73 -5.79 33.14
C PRO A 256 -3.85 -5.39 31.66
N VAL A 257 -5.09 -5.27 31.16
CA VAL A 257 -5.36 -4.83 29.77
C VAL A 257 -4.83 -3.40 29.55
N ALA A 258 -5.04 -2.50 30.51
CA ALA A 258 -4.53 -1.14 30.42
C ALA A 258 -3.00 -1.12 30.31
N GLY A 259 -2.30 -1.94 31.11
CA GLY A 259 -0.84 -2.11 31.03
C GLY A 259 -0.38 -2.60 29.66
N ARG A 260 -1.07 -3.58 29.07
CA ARG A 260 -0.75 -4.07 27.71
C ARG A 260 -0.95 -3.00 26.64
N CYS A 261 -1.98 -2.16 26.77
CA CYS A 261 -2.17 -0.99 25.89
C CYS A 261 -1.05 0.04 26.08
N ASP A 262 -0.59 0.26 27.31
CA ASP A 262 0.53 1.16 27.60
C ASP A 262 1.82 0.70 26.95
N ASP A 263 2.14 -0.60 27.07
CA ASP A 263 3.31 -1.20 26.45
C ASP A 263 3.25 -1.11 24.91
N LEU A 264 2.08 -1.36 24.32
CA LEU A 264 1.89 -1.25 22.88
C LEU A 264 2.09 0.19 22.39
N VAL A 265 1.52 1.18 23.09
CA VAL A 265 1.71 2.60 22.73
C VAL A 265 3.17 3.02 22.86
N ALA A 266 3.87 2.54 23.90
CA ALA A 266 5.31 2.80 24.06
C ALA A 266 6.14 2.16 22.93
N ALA A 267 5.82 0.93 22.53
CA ALA A 267 6.46 0.26 21.41
C ALA A 267 6.16 0.96 20.08
N TRP A 268 4.91 1.37 19.84
CA TRP A 268 4.49 2.11 18.65
C TRP A 268 5.28 3.40 18.48
N ARG A 269 5.38 4.21 19.55
CA ARG A 269 6.17 5.46 19.57
C ARG A 269 7.64 5.22 19.19
N GLN A 270 8.20 4.08 19.59
CA GLN A 270 9.60 3.71 19.37
C GLN A 270 9.80 2.77 18.17
N ALA A 271 8.79 2.60 17.30
CA ALA A 271 8.89 1.69 16.17
C ALA A 271 10.13 2.02 15.31
N PRO A 272 11.06 1.05 15.13
CA PRO A 272 12.31 1.30 14.41
C PRO A 272 12.07 1.49 12.91
N GLU A 273 11.01 0.83 12.41
CA GLU A 273 10.67 0.69 11.00
C GLU A 273 9.27 1.25 10.71
N PRO A 274 8.94 1.53 9.43
CA PRO A 274 7.60 1.91 9.04
C PRO A 274 6.55 0.90 9.51
N ILE A 275 5.44 1.39 10.05
CA ILE A 275 4.38 0.56 10.61
C ILE A 275 3.02 1.10 10.18
N VAL A 276 2.20 0.20 9.66
CA VAL A 276 0.80 0.45 9.31
C VAL A 276 -0.08 -0.46 10.16
N ALA A 277 -1.05 0.10 10.88
CA ALA A 277 -2.02 -0.67 11.64
C ALA A 277 -3.44 -0.38 11.18
N VAL A 278 -4.28 -1.41 11.19
CA VAL A 278 -5.73 -1.25 11.05
C VAL A 278 -6.43 -1.45 12.38
N SER A 279 -7.42 -0.60 12.66
CA SER A 279 -8.27 -0.72 13.84
C SER A 279 -9.73 -0.51 13.49
N ASP A 280 -10.61 -1.17 14.23
CA ASP A 280 -12.05 -0.95 14.11
C ASP A 280 -12.45 0.35 14.80
N GLU A 281 -13.29 1.14 14.12
CA GLU A 281 -14.01 2.24 14.75
C GLU A 281 -15.37 1.72 15.24
N VAL A 282 -15.51 1.60 16.56
CA VAL A 282 -16.67 0.98 17.23
C VAL A 282 -17.48 1.98 18.08
N GLY A 283 -17.04 3.23 18.18
CA GLY A 283 -17.65 4.27 19.02
C GLY A 283 -18.85 4.97 18.40
N MET A 284 -19.09 4.81 17.10
CA MET A 284 -20.14 5.53 16.35
C MET A 284 -21.52 4.83 16.34
N GLY A 285 -21.65 3.71 17.07
CA GLY A 285 -22.89 2.94 17.17
C GLY A 285 -23.67 3.17 18.47
N VAL A 286 -24.68 2.34 18.71
CA VAL A 286 -25.42 2.31 19.97
C VAL A 286 -24.51 1.83 21.11
N VAL A 287 -24.74 2.34 22.33
CA VAL A 287 -24.05 1.85 23.53
C VAL A 287 -24.33 0.34 23.71
N PRO A 288 -23.30 -0.51 23.82
CA PRO A 288 -23.50 -1.95 24.03
C PRO A 288 -24.35 -2.24 25.28
N MET A 289 -25.23 -3.24 25.18
CA MET A 289 -26.09 -3.64 26.31
C MET A 289 -25.30 -4.31 27.44
N THR A 290 -24.22 -5.00 27.12
CA THR A 290 -23.37 -5.73 28.08
C THR A 290 -22.27 -4.84 28.66
N SER A 291 -21.89 -5.11 29.92
CA SER A 291 -20.75 -4.46 30.58
C SER A 291 -19.44 -4.75 29.85
N SER A 292 -19.25 -5.99 29.40
CA SER A 292 -18.10 -6.45 28.61
C SER A 292 -17.99 -5.72 27.27
N GLY A 293 -19.10 -5.56 26.56
CA GLY A 293 -19.14 -4.83 25.29
C GLY A 293 -18.80 -3.35 25.46
N ARG A 294 -19.32 -2.69 26.49
CA ARG A 294 -18.95 -1.30 26.82
C ARG A 294 -17.47 -1.18 27.14
N ALA A 295 -16.93 -2.10 27.94
CA ALA A 295 -15.53 -2.09 28.34
C ALA A 295 -14.57 -2.26 27.17
N PHE A 296 -14.85 -3.20 26.27
CA PHE A 296 -14.06 -3.42 25.06
C PHE A 296 -14.11 -2.19 24.15
N ARG A 297 -15.31 -1.66 23.89
CA ARG A 297 -15.50 -0.43 23.08
C ARG A 297 -14.70 0.73 23.63
N ASP A 298 -14.79 0.97 24.94
CA ASP A 298 -14.12 2.10 25.59
C ASP A 298 -12.59 1.89 25.64
N ALA A 299 -12.12 0.65 25.81
CA ALA A 299 -10.69 0.32 25.75
C ALA A 299 -10.11 0.49 24.34
N LEU A 300 -10.81 0.01 23.29
CA LEU A 300 -10.37 0.16 21.91
C LEU A 300 -10.37 1.63 21.48
N GLY A 301 -11.39 2.40 21.87
CA GLY A 301 -11.44 3.84 21.62
C GLY A 301 -10.25 4.58 22.22
N ARG A 302 -9.92 4.33 23.50
CA ARG A 302 -8.74 4.91 24.16
C ARG A 302 -7.43 4.48 23.51
N LEU A 303 -7.32 3.22 23.09
CA LEU A 303 -6.13 2.74 22.38
C LEU A 303 -5.97 3.46 21.03
N ASN A 304 -7.05 3.54 20.24
CA ASN A 304 -7.05 4.22 18.96
C ASN A 304 -6.65 5.70 19.09
N GLU A 305 -7.21 6.41 20.07
CA GLU A 305 -6.87 7.80 20.37
C GLU A 305 -5.37 7.97 20.65
N ARG A 306 -4.81 7.10 21.50
CA ARG A 306 -3.40 7.17 21.88
C ARG A 306 -2.45 6.81 20.75
N LEU A 307 -2.78 5.80 19.94
CA LEU A 307 -1.97 5.45 18.77
C LEU A 307 -2.07 6.51 17.67
N ALA A 308 -3.25 7.10 17.48
CA ALA A 308 -3.44 8.22 16.56
C ALA A 308 -2.56 9.41 16.94
N ALA A 309 -2.50 9.77 18.22
CA ALA A 309 -1.65 10.86 18.71
C ALA A 309 -0.14 10.65 18.46
N GLU A 310 0.29 9.40 18.30
CA GLU A 310 1.68 9.01 18.04
C GLU A 310 1.93 8.70 16.55
N SER A 311 0.96 8.91 15.67
CA SER A 311 1.04 8.57 14.23
C SER A 311 1.19 9.81 13.35
N GLU A 312 2.06 9.77 12.34
CA GLU A 312 2.17 10.86 11.36
C GLU A 312 1.00 10.88 10.37
N TYR A 313 0.32 9.74 10.19
CA TYR A 313 -0.83 9.64 9.32
C TYR A 313 -1.96 8.87 10.00
N VAL A 314 -3.14 9.49 10.08
CA VAL A 314 -4.35 8.83 10.57
C VAL A 314 -5.46 9.05 9.55
N ALA A 315 -6.20 8.00 9.21
CA ALA A 315 -7.38 8.14 8.36
C ALA A 315 -8.51 7.23 8.79
N LEU A 316 -9.73 7.74 8.64
CA LEU A 316 -10.95 6.96 8.70
C LEU A 316 -11.28 6.42 7.30
N VAL A 317 -11.49 5.11 7.19
CA VAL A 317 -11.87 4.43 5.97
C VAL A 317 -13.38 4.15 5.99
N VAL A 318 -14.09 4.66 4.99
CA VAL A 318 -15.54 4.49 4.82
C VAL A 318 -15.84 4.13 3.37
N ALA A 319 -16.44 2.96 3.14
CA ALA A 319 -16.77 2.46 1.79
C ALA A 319 -15.58 2.53 0.79
N GLY A 320 -14.39 2.18 1.27
CA GLY A 320 -13.13 2.21 0.51
C GLY A 320 -12.58 3.61 0.27
N ARG A 321 -13.16 4.65 0.87
CA ARG A 321 -12.69 6.04 0.77
C ARG A 321 -11.99 6.46 2.06
N LEU A 322 -10.99 7.31 1.90
CA LEU A 322 -10.22 7.87 3.00
C LEU A 322 -10.76 9.24 3.38
N VAL A 323 -10.86 9.46 4.68
CA VAL A 323 -10.95 10.77 5.31
C VAL A 323 -9.74 10.88 6.22
N GLU A 324 -8.76 11.70 5.84
CA GLU A 324 -7.60 12.00 6.68
C GLU A 324 -8.07 12.79 7.91
N LEU A 325 -7.59 12.43 9.11
CA LEU A 325 -8.03 12.97 10.40
C LEU A 325 -7.02 13.95 10.99
#